data_AF-A0A815ZC27-F1
#
_entry.id   AF-A0A815ZC27-F1
#
_cell.length_a   1.000
_cell.length_b   1.000
_cell.length_c   1.000
_cell.angle_alpha   90.00
_cell.angle_beta   90.00
_cell.angle_gamma   90.00
#
_symmetry.space_group_name_H-M   'P 1'
#
loop_
_entity.id
_entity.type
_entity.pdbx_description
1 polymer ?
#
loop_
_entity_poly.entity_id
_entity_poly.type
_entity_poly.pdbx_seq_one_letter_code
_entity_poly.pdbx_strand_id
1 'polypeptide(L)'
;KPFSKPKPFSKPKPQNQNHRQNQKLKTKTIFKTKTSKPKPLSKPKLQNQFWFWCMPRYDDKLKSFAICLYILGGKTTYEFVRLNLPGSLLNLTTIHSLIQNNDDNVTEGKFRFNKMAKYLNSFGVQHAYCAEDCTGVVRRIKYDTHANSFIGFSTPLSGGVPSPCHFKTDSISELKLWMDKNGQAPLLNIHCVQAIPPPNQTVVPPSFVLAGYGTSSKYTSLDILRRWLFIHKNSIEQNVRILGFSTDADNKYFRAMRLMSGFYASLSNFDVHVDSSMFSIQISNWSWYFLRPEQLFVFMQDATHLVTKLRNRLLSATAALQVGDKCITMKHLQQLLDNEELIRLDHGLTQSDLKPTDRQNFRSCLRITSCDVLNLIARDDNSNGTYMYLKLIKLIITSYIEPTTSIEERLKGAWTAVFLLRLWWVWLLLVRLSSLSSSSTKSRKNCGEKYFVTRTAFFSTELNAHYLTYLIILVQQKQLPVELLKKHKLFDMNALSEYLHNHLRLKSKLHDNVQLFENGNDDSDSEFDLDSDDDDDDISSVHNESSSSEAEDDDDDNMGDEQMKTFKTSFDGLNIKDNVPTDQDKSYFKIKINDMNKFLHKSTACYLLTRDNNSLSTDRLTRVIQTSKK
;
A
#
# COMPACT_ATOMS: atom_id res chain seq x y z
N LYS A 1 10.40 15.69 58.46
CA LYS A 1 11.00 17.05 58.57
C LYS A 1 11.51 17.44 57.18
N PRO A 2 11.03 18.54 56.55
CA PRO A 2 11.32 18.87 55.16
C PRO A 2 12.52 19.81 54.99
N PHE A 3 13.10 19.87 53.78
CA PHE A 3 14.10 20.88 53.40
C PHE A 3 13.63 21.76 52.23
N SER A 4 13.62 23.07 52.48
CA SER A 4 13.79 24.22 51.58
C SER A 4 13.32 24.16 50.11
N LYS A 5 12.34 25.02 49.78
CA LYS A 5 12.02 25.50 48.41
C LYS A 5 13.06 26.54 47.92
N PRO A 6 13.33 26.64 46.60
CA PRO A 6 13.82 27.89 45.99
C PRO A 6 12.67 28.90 45.74
N LYS A 7 13.01 30.18 45.54
CA LYS A 7 12.06 31.30 45.31
C LYS A 7 11.81 31.57 43.80
N PRO A 8 10.68 32.22 43.43
CA PRO A 8 10.33 32.47 42.03
C PRO A 8 11.03 33.71 41.43
N PHE A 9 11.21 33.71 40.10
CA PHE A 9 11.57 34.89 39.32
C PHE A 9 10.34 35.64 38.79
N SER A 10 10.45 36.95 38.66
CA SER A 10 9.37 37.86 38.26
C SER A 10 9.34 38.13 36.74
N LYS A 11 8.16 38.54 36.26
CA LYS A 11 7.93 39.02 34.88
C LYS A 11 8.24 40.53 34.77
N PRO A 12 8.60 40.99 33.57
CA PRO A 12 8.04 42.24 33.03
C PRO A 12 7.03 41.97 31.89
N LYS A 13 6.15 42.94 31.62
CA LYS A 13 5.23 42.98 30.46
C LYS A 13 5.62 44.16 29.53
N PRO A 14 5.11 44.22 28.28
CA PRO A 14 5.74 44.98 27.20
C PRO A 14 5.34 46.46 27.16
N GLN A 15 6.09 47.23 26.36
CA GLN A 15 5.65 48.53 25.83
C GLN A 15 5.78 48.55 24.31
N ASN A 16 4.70 48.93 23.64
CA ASN A 16 4.73 49.46 22.27
C ASN A 16 4.87 50.98 22.35
N GLN A 17 5.50 51.63 21.36
CA GLN A 17 4.81 52.57 20.46
C GLN A 17 5.70 53.04 19.30
N ASN A 18 5.05 53.48 18.23
CA ASN A 18 5.69 54.06 17.04
C ASN A 18 5.95 55.55 17.24
N HIS A 19 6.91 56.12 16.51
CA HIS A 19 6.73 57.49 16.00
C HIS A 19 7.34 57.71 14.61
N ARG A 20 6.56 58.37 13.74
CA ARG A 20 7.01 58.94 12.45
C ARG A 20 7.68 60.30 12.69
N GLN A 21 8.53 60.76 11.77
CA GLN A 21 8.22 61.93 10.93
C GLN A 21 9.24 62.19 9.79
N ASN A 22 8.83 63.02 8.81
CA ASN A 22 9.59 63.42 7.63
C ASN A 22 10.02 64.90 7.72
N GLN A 23 11.13 65.26 7.08
CA GLN A 23 11.42 66.59 6.50
C GLN A 23 12.54 66.43 5.46
N LYS A 24 12.34 66.60 4.14
CA LYS A 24 12.02 67.80 3.31
C LYS A 24 13.25 68.65 2.90
N LEU A 25 13.62 68.46 1.62
CA LEU A 25 14.00 69.48 0.61
C LEU A 25 15.10 70.52 0.92
N LYS A 26 16.08 70.58 0.01
CA LYS A 26 16.44 71.82 -0.70
C LYS A 26 17.02 71.52 -2.09
N THR A 27 16.57 72.26 -3.09
CA THR A 27 17.06 72.22 -4.48
C THR A 27 17.72 73.55 -4.84
N LYS A 28 18.72 73.52 -5.75
CA LYS A 28 19.06 74.66 -6.61
C LYS A 28 19.75 74.19 -7.89
N THR A 29 19.52 74.96 -8.96
CA THR A 29 19.79 74.61 -10.36
C THR A 29 21.08 75.26 -10.86
N ILE A 30 21.69 74.73 -11.93
CA ILE A 30 22.18 75.51 -13.09
C ILE A 30 22.46 74.56 -14.29
N PHE A 31 22.21 75.06 -15.51
CA PHE A 31 22.47 74.37 -16.78
C PHE A 31 23.90 74.65 -17.30
N LYS A 32 24.51 73.67 -18.00
CA LYS A 32 24.80 73.78 -19.45
C LYS A 32 25.37 72.50 -20.06
N THR A 33 25.28 72.41 -21.39
CA THR A 33 25.59 71.25 -22.22
C THR A 33 27.01 71.29 -22.81
N LYS A 34 27.62 70.12 -23.04
CA LYS A 34 28.18 69.71 -24.35
C LYS A 34 28.63 68.25 -24.38
N THR A 35 28.80 67.72 -25.58
CA THR A 35 28.98 66.31 -25.92
C THR A 35 30.46 65.89 -26.04
N SER A 36 30.82 64.73 -25.50
CA SER A 36 32.03 63.99 -25.92
C SER A 36 31.82 62.47 -25.76
N LYS A 37 32.48 61.67 -26.60
CA LYS A 37 32.29 60.21 -26.65
C LYS A 37 33.00 59.51 -25.48
N PRO A 38 32.40 58.50 -24.82
CA PRO A 38 33.12 57.67 -23.86
C PRO A 38 34.17 56.80 -24.57
N LYS A 39 35.42 56.83 -24.08
CA LYS A 39 36.42 55.79 -24.40
C LYS A 39 36.09 54.52 -23.60
N PRO A 40 36.41 53.31 -24.11
CA PRO A 40 36.15 52.08 -23.38
C PRO A 40 37.02 52.00 -22.11
N LEU A 41 36.38 51.82 -20.94
CA LEU A 41 37.11 51.54 -19.71
C LEU A 41 37.69 50.11 -19.75
N SER A 42 38.92 49.96 -19.28
CA SER A 42 39.64 48.69 -19.23
C SER A 42 38.96 47.68 -18.30
N LYS A 43 38.84 46.43 -18.74
CA LYS A 43 38.40 45.31 -17.89
C LYS A 43 39.31 45.19 -16.65
N PRO A 44 38.76 45.06 -15.43
CA PRO A 44 39.58 44.68 -14.28
C PRO A 44 40.09 43.24 -14.46
N LYS A 45 41.41 43.05 -14.32
CA LYS A 45 42.04 41.74 -14.19
C LYS A 45 42.19 41.38 -12.70
N LEU A 46 42.35 40.07 -12.41
CA LEU A 46 42.67 39.47 -11.09
C LEU A 46 41.55 39.65 -10.05
N GLN A 47 40.64 38.67 -9.89
CA GLN A 47 40.87 37.61 -8.90
C GLN A 47 40.21 36.23 -9.19
N ASN A 48 39.73 35.96 -10.42
CA ASN A 48 39.10 34.68 -10.78
C ASN A 48 40.09 33.56 -11.20
N GLN A 49 41.23 33.43 -10.51
CA GLN A 49 42.24 32.40 -10.78
C GLN A 49 42.87 31.86 -9.49
N PHE A 50 42.15 31.01 -8.73
CA PHE A 50 42.77 29.98 -7.87
C PHE A 50 41.83 28.85 -7.39
N TRP A 51 40.59 28.75 -7.88
CA TRP A 51 39.80 27.51 -7.72
C TRP A 51 40.36 26.43 -8.64
N PHE A 52 41.36 25.72 -8.10
CA PHE A 52 42.08 24.64 -8.79
C PHE A 52 41.13 23.50 -9.17
N TRP A 53 41.38 22.86 -10.33
CA TRP A 53 40.58 21.76 -10.88
C TRP A 53 40.77 20.41 -10.16
N CYS A 54 40.84 20.43 -8.83
CA CYS A 54 40.65 19.24 -8.03
C CYS A 54 39.17 18.86 -8.08
N MET A 55 38.83 17.83 -8.87
CA MET A 55 37.61 17.04 -8.67
C MET A 55 37.48 16.73 -7.16
N PRO A 56 36.46 17.25 -6.44
CA PRO A 56 36.35 16.97 -5.02
C PRO A 56 36.20 15.47 -4.82
N ARG A 57 37.11 14.85 -4.06
CA ARG A 57 36.90 13.51 -3.54
C ARG A 57 35.85 13.61 -2.44
N TYR A 58 34.58 13.69 -2.85
CA TYR A 58 33.44 13.65 -1.94
C TYR A 58 33.58 12.46 -0.99
N ASP A 59 33.47 12.69 0.31
CA ASP A 59 33.49 11.61 1.29
C ASP A 59 32.17 10.82 1.26
N ASP A 60 32.16 9.64 1.87
CA ASP A 60 30.98 8.77 1.82
C ASP A 60 29.80 9.33 2.63
N LYS A 61 30.05 10.24 3.59
CA LYS A 61 29.02 10.97 4.32
C LYS A 61 28.30 11.97 3.40
N LEU A 62 29.05 12.75 2.61
CA LEU A 62 28.51 13.71 1.66
C LEU A 62 27.82 13.02 0.47
N LYS A 63 28.33 11.87 0.01
CA LYS A 63 27.60 10.99 -0.94
C LYS A 63 26.26 10.54 -0.35
N SER A 64 26.28 10.01 0.88
CA SER A 64 25.07 9.52 1.56
C SER A 64 24.05 10.64 1.78
N PHE A 65 24.48 11.80 2.29
CA PHE A 65 23.64 12.99 2.44
C PHE A 65 23.04 13.44 1.11
N ALA A 66 23.84 13.48 0.04
CA ALA A 66 23.38 13.89 -1.28
C ALA A 66 22.37 12.89 -1.88
N ILE A 67 22.56 11.58 -1.69
CA ILE A 67 21.60 10.54 -2.07
C ILE A 67 20.29 10.68 -1.27
N CYS A 68 20.36 10.86 0.05
CA CYS A 68 19.19 11.09 0.89
C CYS A 68 18.43 12.38 0.47
N LEU A 69 19.13 13.47 0.20
CA LEU A 69 18.55 14.73 -0.28
C LEU A 69 17.88 14.55 -1.65
N TYR A 70 18.49 13.77 -2.56
CA TYR A 70 17.91 13.47 -3.87
C TYR A 70 16.67 12.57 -3.77
N ILE A 71 16.68 11.55 -2.90
CA ILE A 71 15.57 10.62 -2.72
C ILE A 71 14.38 11.30 -2.01
N LEU A 72 14.63 12.03 -0.92
CA LEU A 72 13.59 12.64 -0.09
C LEU A 72 13.09 13.98 -0.65
N GLY A 73 13.99 14.81 -1.18
CA GLY A 73 13.65 16.11 -1.76
C GLY A 73 13.29 16.06 -3.25
N GLY A 74 13.66 14.99 -3.95
CA GLY A 74 13.52 14.88 -5.40
C GLY A 74 14.50 15.74 -6.19
N LYS A 75 14.58 15.48 -7.50
CA LYS A 75 15.51 16.14 -8.43
C LYS A 75 15.51 17.66 -8.37
N THR A 76 14.33 18.29 -8.30
CA THR A 76 14.21 19.77 -8.32
C THR A 76 14.82 20.40 -7.08
N THR A 77 14.54 19.86 -5.89
CA THR A 77 15.12 20.31 -4.61
C THR A 77 16.63 20.07 -4.59
N TYR A 78 17.08 18.90 -5.07
CA TYR A 78 18.50 18.58 -5.15
C TYR A 78 19.27 19.56 -6.06
N GLU A 79 18.76 19.82 -7.27
CA GLU A 79 19.37 20.78 -8.20
C GLU A 79 19.34 22.20 -7.64
N PHE A 80 18.26 22.63 -7.00
CA PHE A 80 18.19 23.94 -6.35
C PHE A 80 19.28 24.10 -5.28
N VAL A 81 19.45 23.13 -4.39
CA VAL A 81 20.51 23.18 -3.35
C VAL A 81 21.90 23.11 -4.00
N ARG A 82 22.11 22.24 -5.00
CA ARG A 82 23.40 22.11 -5.72
C ARG A 82 23.82 23.39 -6.45
N LEU A 83 22.86 24.13 -7.03
CA LEU A 83 23.14 25.39 -7.74
C LEU A 83 23.46 26.54 -6.77
N ASN A 84 22.86 26.55 -5.57
CA ASN A 84 23.16 27.53 -4.53
C ASN A 84 24.43 27.18 -3.71
N LEU A 85 24.89 25.93 -3.75
CA LEU A 85 26.13 25.45 -3.10
C LEU A 85 27.12 24.88 -4.16
N PRO A 86 27.68 25.74 -5.03
CA PRO A 86 28.50 25.31 -6.15
C PRO A 86 29.76 24.56 -5.68
N GLY A 87 29.95 23.35 -6.21
CA GLY A 87 31.06 22.45 -5.85
C GLY A 87 30.87 21.67 -4.54
N SER A 88 29.84 21.97 -3.74
CA SER A 88 29.58 21.27 -2.47
C SER A 88 28.76 19.98 -2.62
N LEU A 89 28.03 19.81 -3.73
CA LEU A 89 27.19 18.64 -4.00
C LEU A 89 27.49 18.02 -5.37
N LEU A 90 27.36 16.69 -5.43
CA LEU A 90 27.64 15.89 -6.61
C LEU A 90 26.67 16.23 -7.76
N ASN A 91 27.10 16.04 -9.01
CA ASN A 91 26.21 16.18 -10.17
C ASN A 91 25.22 14.99 -10.26
N LEU A 92 24.11 15.18 -10.97
CA LEU A 92 23.06 14.16 -11.12
C LEU A 92 23.57 12.85 -11.73
N THR A 93 24.50 12.89 -12.69
CA THR A 93 25.05 11.67 -13.31
C THR A 93 25.80 10.82 -12.28
N THR A 94 26.58 11.46 -11.40
CA THR A 94 27.25 10.78 -10.29
C THR A 94 26.26 10.28 -9.23
N ILE A 95 25.19 11.02 -8.92
CA ILE A 95 24.13 10.53 -8.01
C ILE A 95 23.40 9.32 -8.59
N HIS A 96 23.00 9.37 -9.86
CA HIS A 96 22.39 8.23 -10.55
C HIS A 96 23.33 7.03 -10.60
N SER A 97 24.62 7.23 -10.90
CA SER A 97 25.62 6.17 -10.88
C SER A 97 25.83 5.58 -9.49
N LEU A 98 25.85 6.39 -8.42
CA LEU A 98 25.96 5.89 -7.04
C LEU A 98 24.73 5.11 -6.60
N ILE A 99 23.52 5.50 -7.04
CA ILE A 99 22.28 4.77 -6.78
C ILE A 99 22.26 3.45 -7.57
N GLN A 100 22.62 3.47 -8.86
CA GLN A 100 22.63 2.29 -9.72
C GLN A 100 23.70 1.27 -9.33
N ASN A 101 24.90 1.74 -8.95
CA ASN A 101 26.01 0.89 -8.54
C ASN A 101 25.91 0.46 -7.06
N ASN A 102 24.84 0.82 -6.35
CA ASN A 102 24.58 0.28 -5.02
C ASN A 102 24.06 -1.17 -5.17
N ASP A 103 24.75 -2.11 -4.53
CA ASP A 103 24.39 -3.54 -4.51
C ASP A 103 22.99 -3.79 -3.89
N ASP A 104 22.42 -2.83 -3.16
CA ASP A 104 21.09 -2.90 -2.53
C ASP A 104 19.89 -2.73 -3.48
N ASN A 105 20.08 -2.79 -4.81
CA ASN A 105 18.96 -2.89 -5.76
C ASN A 105 18.04 -4.10 -5.48
N VAL A 106 16.75 -3.95 -5.84
CA VAL A 106 15.76 -5.05 -5.81
C VAL A 106 15.65 -5.63 -7.21
N THR A 107 15.74 -6.96 -7.33
CA THR A 107 15.63 -7.68 -8.62
C THR A 107 14.34 -8.50 -8.66
N GLU A 108 13.67 -8.55 -9.81
CA GLU A 108 12.37 -9.22 -9.95
C GLU A 108 12.42 -10.70 -9.52
N GLY A 109 11.53 -11.05 -8.58
CA GLY A 109 11.39 -12.39 -8.00
C GLY A 109 12.50 -12.81 -7.03
N LYS A 110 13.57 -12.01 -6.85
CA LYS A 110 14.74 -12.40 -6.05
C LYS A 110 14.56 -12.02 -4.58
N PHE A 111 14.44 -13.02 -3.71
CA PHE A 111 14.41 -12.84 -2.26
C PHE A 111 15.79 -12.44 -1.70
N ARG A 112 15.77 -11.50 -0.76
CA ARG A 112 16.96 -10.81 -0.20
C ARG A 112 17.36 -11.28 1.20
N PHE A 113 17.15 -12.56 1.55
CA PHE A 113 17.33 -13.10 2.91
C PHE A 113 18.67 -12.70 3.58
N ASN A 114 19.81 -12.88 2.90
CA ASN A 114 21.13 -12.54 3.45
C ASN A 114 21.30 -11.03 3.74
N LYS A 115 20.55 -10.16 3.03
CA LYS A 115 20.55 -8.71 3.27
C LYS A 115 19.57 -8.32 4.36
N MET A 116 18.40 -8.95 4.40
CA MET A 116 17.44 -8.84 5.50
C MET A 116 18.10 -9.22 6.84
N ALA A 117 18.80 -10.35 6.89
CA ALA A 117 19.50 -10.80 8.09
C ALA A 117 20.65 -9.85 8.50
N LYS A 118 21.47 -9.36 7.56
CA LYS A 118 22.48 -8.33 7.86
C LYS A 118 21.86 -7.05 8.41
N TYR A 119 20.74 -6.61 7.84
CA TYR A 119 19.99 -5.43 8.29
C TYR A 119 19.44 -5.63 9.71
N LEU A 120 18.69 -6.70 9.96
CA LEU A 120 18.11 -6.99 11.29
C LEU A 120 19.20 -7.21 12.35
N ASN A 121 20.28 -7.92 12.03
CA ASN A 121 21.43 -8.09 12.92
C ASN A 121 22.14 -6.77 13.26
N SER A 122 22.17 -5.77 12.35
CA SER A 122 22.72 -4.43 12.67
C SER A 122 21.92 -3.68 13.74
N PHE A 123 20.67 -4.09 13.98
CA PHE A 123 19.83 -3.61 15.08
C PHE A 123 19.76 -4.60 16.26
N GLY A 124 20.47 -5.73 16.22
CA GLY A 124 20.37 -6.78 17.25
C GLY A 124 19.02 -7.52 17.26
N VAL A 125 18.36 -7.60 16.10
CA VAL A 125 17.03 -8.18 15.93
C VAL A 125 17.09 -9.55 15.24
N GLN A 126 16.47 -10.56 15.86
CA GLN A 126 16.33 -11.92 15.31
C GLN A 126 14.87 -12.32 15.02
N HIS A 127 13.90 -11.49 15.43
CA HIS A 127 12.47 -11.72 15.23
C HIS A 127 11.91 -10.69 14.24
N ALA A 128 11.00 -11.12 13.39
CA ALA A 128 10.32 -10.23 12.46
C ALA A 128 8.91 -10.72 12.10
N TYR A 129 8.11 -9.84 11.50
CA TYR A 129 6.81 -10.15 10.90
C TYR A 129 6.88 -9.88 9.39
N CYS A 130 6.19 -10.68 8.57
CA CYS A 130 6.17 -10.50 7.12
C CYS A 130 4.82 -9.96 6.67
N ALA A 131 4.80 -8.93 5.83
CA ALA A 131 3.61 -8.43 5.15
C ALA A 131 3.69 -8.75 3.66
N GLU A 132 2.58 -9.19 3.06
CA GLU A 132 2.45 -9.44 1.63
C GLU A 132 1.21 -8.72 1.06
N ASP A 133 1.41 -7.93 0.01
CA ASP A 133 0.36 -7.15 -0.67
C ASP A 133 0.67 -6.93 -2.16
N CYS A 134 -0.39 -6.74 -2.97
CA CYS A 134 -0.35 -6.57 -4.41
C CYS A 134 -0.85 -5.19 -4.85
N THR A 135 0.06 -4.32 -5.30
CA THR A 135 -0.29 -2.97 -5.78
C THR A 135 -0.48 -2.91 -7.30
N GLY A 136 -1.39 -2.06 -7.78
CA GLY A 136 -1.65 -1.86 -9.21
C GLY A 136 -0.52 -1.11 -9.92
N VAL A 137 -0.08 -1.59 -11.09
CA VAL A 137 1.04 -1.00 -11.84
C VAL A 137 0.70 -0.67 -13.29
N VAL A 138 1.37 0.35 -13.82
CA VAL A 138 1.30 0.68 -15.25
C VAL A 138 1.96 -0.44 -16.05
N ARG A 139 1.12 -1.27 -16.70
CA ARG A 139 1.52 -2.39 -17.54
C ARG A 139 2.51 -1.92 -18.61
N ARG A 140 3.78 -2.31 -18.48
CA ARG A 140 4.85 -1.92 -19.39
C ARG A 140 6.07 -2.81 -19.23
N ILE A 141 6.44 -3.50 -20.31
CA ILE A 141 7.67 -4.28 -20.38
C ILE A 141 8.88 -3.33 -20.50
N LYS A 142 9.97 -3.66 -19.78
CA LYS A 142 11.28 -2.99 -19.87
C LYS A 142 12.39 -4.04 -19.89
N TYR A 143 13.51 -3.70 -20.48
CA TYR A 143 14.75 -4.48 -20.34
C TYR A 143 15.56 -3.96 -19.15
N ASP A 144 15.92 -4.83 -18.21
CA ASP A 144 16.91 -4.57 -17.17
C ASP A 144 18.30 -5.03 -17.64
N THR A 145 19.20 -4.06 -17.84
CA THR A 145 20.61 -4.27 -18.19
C THR A 145 21.39 -5.01 -17.10
N HIS A 146 20.98 -4.90 -15.83
CA HIS A 146 21.75 -5.40 -14.69
C HIS A 146 21.47 -6.88 -14.40
N ALA A 147 20.23 -7.33 -14.60
CA ALA A 147 19.86 -8.75 -14.57
C ALA A 147 19.98 -9.46 -15.94
N ASN A 148 20.12 -8.72 -17.05
CA ASN A 148 19.92 -9.19 -18.43
C ASN A 148 18.57 -9.93 -18.57
N SER A 149 17.48 -9.25 -18.23
CA SER A 149 16.13 -9.81 -18.28
C SER A 149 15.06 -8.78 -18.62
N PHE A 150 13.92 -9.26 -19.11
CA PHE A 150 12.75 -8.44 -19.43
C PHE A 150 11.77 -8.45 -18.25
N ILE A 151 11.54 -7.28 -17.66
CA ILE A 151 10.68 -7.09 -16.48
C ILE A 151 9.32 -6.53 -16.88
N GLY A 152 8.27 -6.80 -16.09
CA GLY A 152 6.91 -6.31 -16.32
C GLY A 152 5.96 -7.29 -17.05
N PHE A 153 6.44 -8.49 -17.36
CA PHE A 153 5.58 -9.65 -17.61
C PHE A 153 5.06 -10.22 -16.27
N SER A 154 3.98 -11.00 -16.31
CA SER A 154 3.58 -11.81 -15.15
C SER A 154 4.63 -12.90 -14.87
N THR A 155 5.30 -12.83 -13.72
CA THR A 155 6.40 -13.74 -13.35
C THR A 155 5.88 -15.14 -13.05
N PRO A 156 6.36 -16.21 -13.72
CA PRO A 156 5.94 -17.59 -13.44
C PRO A 156 6.33 -18.04 -12.03
N LEU A 157 5.41 -18.72 -11.36
CA LEU A 157 5.62 -19.29 -10.03
C LEU A 157 6.00 -20.78 -10.16
N SER A 158 7.06 -21.19 -9.45
CA SER A 158 7.41 -22.60 -9.24
C SER A 158 7.11 -22.94 -7.78
N GLY A 159 6.12 -23.79 -7.54
CA GLY A 159 5.63 -24.07 -6.18
C GLY A 159 5.26 -22.79 -5.41
N GLY A 160 4.59 -21.84 -6.07
CA GLY A 160 4.22 -20.55 -5.48
C GLY A 160 5.33 -19.51 -5.32
N VAL A 161 6.61 -19.89 -5.47
CA VAL A 161 7.75 -18.96 -5.42
C VAL A 161 8.02 -18.39 -6.82
N PRO A 162 8.16 -17.08 -7.00
CA PRO A 162 8.47 -16.48 -8.30
C PRO A 162 9.84 -16.94 -8.84
N SER A 163 9.90 -17.25 -10.14
CA SER A 163 11.13 -17.58 -10.84
C SER A 163 11.98 -16.32 -11.05
N PRO A 164 13.12 -16.13 -10.37
CA PRO A 164 13.82 -14.84 -10.38
C PRO A 164 14.37 -14.50 -11.76
N CYS A 165 14.09 -13.29 -12.25
CA CYS A 165 14.55 -12.79 -13.55
C CYS A 165 14.19 -13.71 -14.75
N HIS A 166 13.05 -14.42 -14.71
CA HIS A 166 12.70 -15.53 -15.62
C HIS A 166 12.92 -15.23 -17.13
N PHE A 167 12.46 -14.07 -17.61
CA PHE A 167 12.47 -13.73 -19.03
C PHE A 167 13.85 -13.26 -19.50
N LYS A 168 14.75 -14.20 -19.81
CA LYS A 168 16.08 -13.93 -20.41
C LYS A 168 16.20 -14.57 -21.77
N THR A 169 16.45 -13.76 -22.79
CA THR A 169 16.73 -14.26 -24.13
C THR A 169 17.74 -13.37 -24.86
N ASP A 170 18.47 -13.99 -25.79
CA ASP A 170 19.31 -13.37 -26.81
C ASP A 170 18.66 -13.48 -28.22
N SER A 171 17.41 -13.94 -28.29
CA SER A 171 16.57 -14.06 -29.50
C SER A 171 15.43 -13.05 -29.50
N ILE A 172 15.37 -12.21 -30.54
CA ILE A 172 14.26 -11.26 -30.73
C ILE A 172 12.93 -11.97 -31.04
N SER A 173 12.97 -13.15 -31.67
CA SER A 173 11.79 -13.97 -31.98
C SER A 173 11.17 -14.56 -30.72
N GLU A 174 11.98 -14.91 -29.73
CA GLU A 174 11.51 -15.38 -28.42
C GLU A 174 10.94 -14.23 -27.59
N LEU A 175 11.57 -13.05 -27.61
CA LEU A 175 10.98 -11.85 -26.99
C LEU A 175 9.62 -11.51 -27.60
N LYS A 176 9.46 -11.63 -28.94
CA LYS A 176 8.16 -11.46 -29.58
C LYS A 176 7.17 -12.54 -29.11
N LEU A 177 7.57 -13.81 -29.09
CA LEU A 177 6.72 -14.91 -28.61
C LEU A 177 6.19 -14.67 -27.19
N TRP A 178 6.98 -14.04 -26.31
CA TRP A 178 6.52 -13.62 -24.98
C TRP A 178 5.61 -12.39 -25.02
N MET A 179 5.85 -11.40 -25.88
CA MET A 179 4.92 -10.27 -26.07
C MET A 179 3.54 -10.76 -26.52
N ASP A 180 3.51 -11.76 -27.41
CA ASP A 180 2.29 -12.34 -27.98
C ASP A 180 1.57 -13.29 -27.00
N LYS A 181 2.29 -14.02 -26.12
CA LYS A 181 1.72 -15.07 -25.25
C LYS A 181 1.67 -14.76 -23.75
N ASN A 182 2.55 -13.92 -23.23
CA ASN A 182 2.69 -13.69 -21.79
C ASN A 182 2.05 -12.36 -21.39
N GLY A 183 0.94 -12.43 -20.65
CA GLY A 183 0.24 -11.23 -20.15
C GLY A 183 1.15 -10.32 -19.32
N GLN A 184 1.22 -9.04 -19.71
CA GLN A 184 1.87 -7.98 -18.94
C GLN A 184 1.26 -7.92 -17.52
N ALA A 185 2.10 -7.75 -16.50
CA ALA A 185 1.65 -7.76 -15.12
C ALA A 185 0.73 -6.57 -14.79
N PRO A 186 -0.55 -6.77 -14.41
CA PRO A 186 -1.40 -5.72 -13.86
C PRO A 186 -1.01 -5.31 -12.44
N LEU A 187 -0.39 -6.22 -11.68
CA LEU A 187 -0.07 -6.06 -10.26
C LEU A 187 1.42 -6.30 -10.01
N LEU A 188 1.95 -5.66 -8.97
CA LEU A 188 3.25 -5.93 -8.38
C LEU A 188 3.03 -6.49 -6.97
N ASN A 189 3.35 -7.77 -6.74
CA ASN A 189 3.36 -8.34 -5.40
C ASN A 189 4.64 -7.89 -4.68
N ILE A 190 4.53 -7.52 -3.41
CA ILE A 190 5.63 -7.02 -2.58
C ILE A 190 5.63 -7.76 -1.25
N HIS A 191 6.82 -8.22 -0.83
CA HIS A 191 7.05 -8.78 0.50
C HIS A 191 7.89 -7.80 1.33
N CYS A 192 7.33 -7.35 2.46
CA CYS A 192 7.98 -6.44 3.39
C CYS A 192 8.15 -7.10 4.76
N VAL A 193 9.35 -7.02 5.35
CA VAL A 193 9.64 -7.62 6.65
C VAL A 193 9.82 -6.52 7.69
N GLN A 194 8.95 -6.52 8.70
CA GLN A 194 8.99 -5.58 9.82
C GLN A 194 9.75 -6.19 11.00
N ALA A 195 10.79 -5.49 11.46
CA ALA A 195 11.61 -5.87 12.60
C ALA A 195 10.83 -5.86 13.92
N ILE A 196 11.10 -6.83 14.80
CA ILE A 196 10.54 -6.95 16.15
C ILE A 196 11.66 -6.69 17.18
N PRO A 197 11.85 -5.43 17.62
CA PRO A 197 13.04 -5.03 18.37
C PRO A 197 13.01 -5.44 19.86
N PRO A 198 14.10 -6.00 20.42
CA PRO A 198 14.18 -6.48 21.81
C PRO A 198 13.90 -5.37 22.85
N PRO A 199 13.54 -5.73 24.10
CA PRO A 199 12.90 -4.84 25.08
C PRO A 199 13.52 -3.44 25.17
N ASN A 200 14.84 -3.38 25.38
CA ASN A 200 15.59 -2.18 25.73
C ASN A 200 15.83 -1.20 24.55
N GLN A 201 15.42 -1.55 23.33
CA GLN A 201 15.70 -0.77 22.12
C GLN A 201 14.55 0.19 21.78
N THR A 202 14.76 1.50 21.93
CA THR A 202 13.73 2.52 21.67
C THR A 202 13.42 2.75 20.19
N VAL A 203 14.37 2.46 19.29
CA VAL A 203 14.20 2.63 17.84
C VAL A 203 13.62 1.36 17.24
N VAL A 204 12.47 1.47 16.56
CA VAL A 204 11.94 0.41 15.70
C VAL A 204 12.61 0.54 14.32
N PRO A 205 13.29 -0.51 13.79
CA PRO A 205 13.86 -0.45 12.44
C PRO A 205 12.75 -0.33 11.39
N PRO A 206 12.91 0.52 10.35
CA PRO A 206 12.02 0.56 9.19
C PRO A 206 11.84 -0.81 8.53
N SER A 207 10.71 -1.01 7.85
CA SER A 207 10.39 -2.25 7.14
C SER A 207 11.37 -2.50 5.99
N PHE A 208 11.83 -3.75 5.83
CA PHE A 208 12.77 -4.16 4.80
C PHE A 208 12.06 -4.83 3.62
N VAL A 209 12.24 -4.32 2.40
CA VAL A 209 11.72 -4.98 1.18
C VAL A 209 12.52 -6.26 0.91
N LEU A 210 11.87 -7.40 1.11
CA LEU A 210 12.45 -8.73 0.97
C LEU A 210 12.46 -9.20 -0.49
N ALA A 211 11.36 -8.98 -1.22
CA ALA A 211 11.20 -9.34 -2.63
C ALA A 211 10.05 -8.53 -3.28
N GLY A 212 10.03 -8.49 -4.62
CA GLY A 212 8.87 -8.03 -5.38
C GLY A 212 8.89 -8.54 -6.83
N TYR A 213 7.72 -8.72 -7.44
CA TYR A 213 7.58 -9.27 -8.80
C TYR A 213 6.22 -8.97 -9.45
N GLY A 214 6.20 -8.86 -10.78
CA GLY A 214 4.95 -8.70 -11.54
C GLY A 214 4.06 -9.94 -11.48
N THR A 215 2.76 -9.78 -11.27
CA THR A 215 1.77 -10.87 -11.20
C THR A 215 0.42 -10.49 -11.82
N SER A 216 -0.36 -11.51 -12.19
CA SER A 216 -1.71 -11.42 -12.77
C SER A 216 -2.82 -11.89 -11.84
N SER A 217 -2.55 -12.02 -10.53
CA SER A 217 -3.44 -12.57 -9.49
C SER A 217 -3.91 -14.02 -9.66
N LYS A 218 -3.52 -14.70 -10.74
CA LYS A 218 -3.85 -16.12 -11.06
C LYS A 218 -3.13 -17.17 -10.20
N TYR A 219 -2.73 -16.84 -8.97
CA TYR A 219 -2.09 -17.77 -8.03
C TYR A 219 -3.09 -18.30 -6.99
N THR A 220 -2.87 -19.52 -6.51
CA THR A 220 -3.78 -20.21 -5.59
C THR A 220 -3.42 -19.98 -4.12
N SER A 221 -4.31 -20.37 -3.20
CA SER A 221 -4.00 -20.46 -1.76
C SER A 221 -2.85 -21.42 -1.45
N LEU A 222 -2.63 -22.45 -2.26
CA LEU A 222 -1.49 -23.38 -2.10
C LEU A 222 -0.18 -22.72 -2.52
N ASP A 223 -0.20 -21.83 -3.52
CA ASP A 223 0.97 -21.05 -3.93
C ASP A 223 1.39 -20.03 -2.86
N ILE A 224 0.39 -19.40 -2.22
CA ILE A 224 0.58 -18.51 -1.07
C ILE A 224 1.23 -19.27 0.10
N LEU A 225 0.67 -20.43 0.48
CA LEU A 225 1.22 -21.29 1.54
C LEU A 225 2.67 -21.70 1.28
N ARG A 226 2.96 -22.23 0.09
CA ARG A 226 4.33 -22.67 -0.28
C ARG A 226 5.31 -21.50 -0.28
N ARG A 227 4.88 -20.32 -0.71
CA ARG A 227 5.67 -19.07 -0.67
C ARG A 227 5.98 -18.64 0.78
N TRP A 228 5.01 -18.72 1.68
CA TRP A 228 5.22 -18.43 3.11
C TRP A 228 6.16 -19.43 3.78
N LEU A 229 6.01 -20.73 3.49
CA LEU A 229 6.92 -21.78 3.97
C LEU A 229 8.35 -21.58 3.47
N PHE A 230 8.51 -21.22 2.19
CA PHE A 230 9.80 -20.86 1.61
C PHE A 230 10.43 -19.65 2.32
N ILE A 231 9.65 -18.58 2.56
CA ILE A 231 10.10 -17.38 3.30
C ILE A 231 10.52 -17.74 4.73
N HIS A 232 9.71 -18.53 5.45
CA HIS A 232 9.99 -18.95 6.83
C HIS A 232 11.31 -19.73 6.91
N LYS A 233 11.45 -20.80 6.11
CA LYS A 233 12.64 -21.66 6.09
C LYS A 233 13.92 -20.88 5.77
N ASN A 234 13.94 -20.13 4.67
CA ASN A 234 15.12 -19.37 4.25
C ASN A 234 15.48 -18.24 5.25
N SER A 235 14.52 -17.78 6.07
CA SER A 235 14.80 -16.81 7.13
C SER A 235 15.44 -17.48 8.36
N ILE A 236 14.96 -18.66 8.76
CA ILE A 236 15.58 -19.46 9.83
C ILE A 236 17.01 -19.87 9.46
N GLU A 237 17.26 -20.24 8.20
CA GLU A 237 18.60 -20.50 7.66
C GLU A 237 19.55 -19.28 7.72
N GLN A 238 19.03 -18.07 8.00
CA GLN A 238 19.80 -16.85 8.24
C GLN A 238 19.68 -16.33 9.69
N ASN A 239 19.23 -17.18 10.62
CA ASN A 239 18.99 -16.86 12.04
C ASN A 239 17.99 -15.70 12.25
N VAL A 240 16.93 -15.66 11.43
CA VAL A 240 15.79 -14.73 11.58
C VAL A 240 14.48 -15.53 11.62
N ARG A 241 13.77 -15.49 12.74
CA ARG A 241 12.46 -16.15 12.88
C ARG A 241 11.35 -15.18 12.43
N ILE A 242 10.69 -15.52 11.32
CA ILE A 242 9.45 -14.87 10.91
C ILE A 242 8.33 -15.41 11.79
N LEU A 243 7.76 -14.58 12.67
CA LEU A 243 6.75 -14.98 13.63
C LEU A 243 5.36 -15.16 13.00
N GLY A 244 5.09 -14.45 11.90
CA GLY A 244 3.79 -14.46 11.24
C GLY A 244 3.74 -13.69 9.93
N PHE A 245 2.60 -13.84 9.25
CA PHE A 245 2.31 -13.22 7.97
C PHE A 245 1.01 -12.39 8.04
N SER A 246 1.07 -11.13 7.61
CA SER A 246 -0.10 -10.26 7.45
C SER A 246 -0.36 -9.96 5.99
N THR A 247 -1.63 -9.93 5.62
CA THR A 247 -2.07 -9.64 4.25
C THR A 247 -3.35 -8.83 4.22
N ASP A 248 -3.66 -8.34 3.02
CA ASP A 248 -4.98 -7.83 2.70
C ASP A 248 -6.09 -8.88 2.89
N ALA A 249 -7.34 -8.40 2.94
CA ALA A 249 -8.51 -9.20 3.27
C ALA A 249 -9.07 -10.01 2.08
N ASP A 250 -8.20 -10.48 1.18
CA ASP A 250 -8.57 -11.25 -0.01
C ASP A 250 -8.82 -12.75 0.29
N ASN A 251 -9.72 -13.36 -0.48
CA ASN A 251 -10.20 -14.72 -0.26
C ASN A 251 -9.09 -15.79 -0.43
N LYS A 252 -8.10 -15.57 -1.31
CA LYS A 252 -7.02 -16.53 -1.61
C LYS A 252 -6.06 -16.59 -0.43
N TYR A 253 -5.69 -15.43 0.12
CA TYR A 253 -4.90 -15.32 1.34
C TYR A 253 -5.66 -15.82 2.57
N PHE A 254 -6.94 -15.47 2.71
CA PHE A 254 -7.76 -15.97 3.82
C PHE A 254 -7.87 -17.51 3.83
N ARG A 255 -8.10 -18.14 2.67
CA ARG A 255 -8.10 -19.61 2.52
C ARG A 255 -6.72 -20.22 2.79
N ALA A 256 -5.62 -19.54 2.46
CA ALA A 256 -4.27 -19.98 2.84
C ALA A 256 -4.08 -19.99 4.37
N MET A 257 -4.48 -18.91 5.06
CA MET A 257 -4.42 -18.85 6.54
C MET A 257 -5.27 -19.94 7.20
N ARG A 258 -6.48 -20.22 6.69
CA ARG A 258 -7.33 -21.35 7.15
C ARG A 258 -6.65 -22.71 7.02
N LEU A 259 -6.06 -22.98 5.86
CA LEU A 259 -5.40 -24.25 5.58
C LEU A 259 -4.15 -24.50 6.44
N MET A 260 -3.43 -23.45 6.85
CA MET A 260 -2.32 -23.56 7.81
C MET A 260 -2.82 -23.75 9.25
N SER A 261 -3.76 -22.91 9.67
CA SER A 261 -4.26 -22.87 11.05
C SER A 261 -5.01 -24.13 11.48
N GLY A 262 -5.64 -24.81 10.51
CA GLY A 262 -6.71 -25.78 10.77
C GLY A 262 -8.10 -25.13 10.91
N PHE A 263 -8.22 -23.81 10.75
CA PHE A 263 -9.45 -23.06 11.05
C PHE A 263 -10.57 -23.42 10.07
N TYR A 264 -11.44 -24.33 10.51
CA TYR A 264 -12.49 -24.98 9.71
C TYR A 264 -11.98 -25.52 8.36
N ALA A 265 -10.73 -25.97 8.27
CA ALA A 265 -10.11 -26.42 7.02
C ALA A 265 -8.96 -27.39 7.29
N SER A 266 -8.63 -28.25 6.32
CA SER A 266 -7.54 -29.19 6.42
C SER A 266 -6.78 -29.36 5.10
N LEU A 267 -5.50 -29.70 5.21
CA LEU A 267 -4.68 -30.19 4.10
C LEU A 267 -4.54 -31.71 4.29
N SER A 268 -5.19 -32.49 3.44
CA SER A 268 -5.14 -33.97 3.50
C SER A 268 -3.78 -34.53 3.07
N ASN A 269 -3.10 -33.84 2.15
CA ASN A 269 -1.92 -34.34 1.43
C ASN A 269 -0.66 -33.47 1.65
N PHE A 270 -0.65 -32.63 2.68
CA PHE A 270 0.49 -31.75 2.97
C PHE A 270 0.63 -31.58 4.47
N ASP A 271 1.56 -32.32 5.08
CA ASP A 271 1.89 -32.18 6.49
C ASP A 271 2.83 -30.98 6.68
N VAL A 272 2.30 -29.91 7.28
CA VAL A 272 3.06 -28.69 7.60
C VAL A 272 3.63 -28.70 9.03
N HIS A 273 3.35 -29.76 9.81
CA HIS A 273 3.39 -29.70 11.28
C HIS A 273 4.46 -30.61 11.90
N VAL A 274 5.52 -30.95 11.14
CA VAL A 274 6.67 -31.74 11.61
C VAL A 274 7.94 -30.88 11.57
N ASP A 275 7.98 -29.84 12.40
CA ASP A 275 9.15 -28.94 12.53
C ASP A 275 9.40 -28.60 14.02
N SER A 276 10.64 -28.76 14.47
CA SER A 276 11.07 -28.46 15.85
C SER A 276 11.02 -26.96 16.20
N SER A 277 10.84 -26.09 15.21
CA SER A 277 10.68 -24.64 15.33
C SER A 277 9.23 -24.16 15.42
N MET A 278 8.26 -25.06 15.58
CA MET A 278 6.86 -24.67 15.82
C MET A 278 6.64 -23.98 17.16
N PHE A 279 5.56 -23.21 17.23
CA PHE A 279 4.91 -22.79 18.46
C PHE A 279 3.88 -23.84 18.87
N SER A 280 3.68 -24.06 20.18
CA SER A 280 2.68 -25.01 20.69
C SER A 280 2.04 -24.44 21.94
N ILE A 281 0.75 -24.06 21.89
CA ILE A 281 0.04 -23.52 23.05
C ILE A 281 -0.62 -24.62 23.88
N GLN A 282 -0.36 -24.62 25.18
CA GLN A 282 -1.19 -25.40 26.11
C GLN A 282 -2.53 -24.68 26.29
N ILE A 283 -3.60 -25.24 25.71
CA ILE A 283 -4.99 -24.85 25.96
C ILE A 283 -5.71 -25.93 26.77
N SER A 284 -6.70 -25.52 27.57
CA SER A 284 -7.70 -26.47 28.08
C SER A 284 -8.67 -26.87 26.96
N ASN A 285 -9.64 -27.74 27.26
CA ASN A 285 -10.68 -28.13 26.31
C ASN A 285 -11.70 -27.00 26.06
N TRP A 286 -11.27 -25.95 25.36
CA TRP A 286 -12.06 -24.77 25.02
C TRP A 286 -12.82 -25.00 23.71
N SER A 287 -14.11 -25.35 23.83
CA SER A 287 -14.99 -25.66 22.68
C SER A 287 -15.12 -24.52 21.66
N TRP A 288 -14.87 -23.28 22.07
CA TRP A 288 -14.91 -22.08 21.23
C TRP A 288 -13.59 -21.77 20.50
N TYR A 289 -12.54 -22.58 20.69
CA TYR A 289 -11.20 -22.32 20.16
C TYR A 289 -10.83 -23.25 18.99
N PHE A 290 -10.76 -22.69 17.78
CA PHE A 290 -10.79 -23.44 16.52
C PHE A 290 -9.48 -23.43 15.70
N LEU A 291 -8.35 -22.98 16.27
CA LEU A 291 -7.03 -23.18 15.65
C LEU A 291 -6.35 -24.41 16.26
N ARG A 292 -5.48 -25.09 15.49
CA ARG A 292 -4.58 -26.12 16.02
C ARG A 292 -3.70 -25.52 17.12
N PRO A 293 -3.44 -26.22 18.25
CA PRO A 293 -2.52 -25.76 19.29
C PRO A 293 -1.12 -25.48 18.75
N GLU A 294 -0.71 -26.22 17.72
CA GLU A 294 0.62 -26.17 17.13
C GLU A 294 0.61 -25.41 15.80
N GLN A 295 1.39 -24.33 15.72
CA GLN A 295 1.46 -23.42 14.58
C GLN A 295 2.93 -23.15 14.24
N LEU A 296 3.28 -23.23 12.96
CA LEU A 296 4.64 -22.84 12.53
C LEU A 296 4.85 -21.32 12.62
N PHE A 297 3.80 -20.56 12.31
CA PHE A 297 3.75 -19.10 12.43
C PHE A 297 2.29 -18.61 12.53
N VAL A 298 2.08 -17.40 13.06
CA VAL A 298 0.74 -16.80 13.21
C VAL A 298 0.33 -15.98 11.98
N PHE A 299 -0.93 -15.56 11.92
CA PHE A 299 -1.42 -14.68 10.85
C PHE A 299 -2.27 -13.52 11.37
N MET A 300 -2.41 -12.49 10.54
CA MET A 300 -3.49 -11.51 10.65
C MET A 300 -3.96 -11.02 9.29
N GLN A 301 -5.27 -10.94 9.10
CA GLN A 301 -5.88 -10.11 8.07
C GLN A 301 -5.78 -8.64 8.49
N ASP A 302 -5.47 -7.73 7.57
CA ASP A 302 -5.47 -6.29 7.88
C ASP A 302 -6.86 -5.83 8.34
N ALA A 303 -6.92 -5.37 9.59
CA ALA A 303 -8.14 -4.86 10.20
C ALA A 303 -8.66 -3.59 9.48
N THR A 304 -7.79 -2.83 8.82
CA THR A 304 -8.17 -1.66 8.02
C THR A 304 -9.05 -2.08 6.84
N HIS A 305 -8.63 -3.09 6.08
CA HIS A 305 -9.39 -3.65 4.96
C HIS A 305 -10.61 -4.48 5.38
N LEU A 306 -10.56 -5.13 6.55
CA LEU A 306 -11.74 -5.73 7.19
C LEU A 306 -12.81 -4.67 7.50
N VAL A 307 -12.41 -3.55 8.11
CA VAL A 307 -13.31 -2.44 8.47
C VAL A 307 -13.88 -1.73 7.24
N THR A 308 -13.07 -1.47 6.20
CA THR A 308 -13.60 -0.89 4.95
C THR A 308 -14.53 -1.86 4.23
N LYS A 309 -14.27 -3.18 4.26
CA LYS A 309 -15.20 -4.20 3.73
C LYS A 309 -16.56 -4.17 4.42
N LEU A 310 -16.61 -3.95 5.74
CA LEU A 310 -17.86 -3.76 6.49
C LEU A 310 -18.57 -2.45 6.12
N ARG A 311 -17.87 -1.30 6.10
CA ARG A 311 -18.46 -0.03 5.58
C ARG A 311 -19.04 -0.22 4.18
N ASN A 312 -18.30 -0.87 3.28
CA ASN A 312 -18.74 -1.09 1.91
C ASN A 312 -19.96 -2.03 1.81
N ARG A 313 -20.24 -2.88 2.81
CA ARG A 313 -21.48 -3.66 2.88
C ARG A 313 -22.67 -2.80 3.30
N LEU A 314 -22.50 -1.92 4.30
CA LEU A 314 -23.52 -0.96 4.73
C LEU A 314 -23.94 0.02 3.61
N LEU A 315 -22.98 0.42 2.76
CA LEU A 315 -23.22 1.31 1.62
C LEU A 315 -23.64 0.57 0.32
N SER A 316 -23.86 -0.75 0.37
CA SER A 316 -24.14 -1.56 -0.82
C SER A 316 -25.64 -1.63 -1.09
N ALA A 317 -26.08 -1.17 -2.27
CA ALA A 317 -27.47 -1.27 -2.72
C ALA A 317 -27.97 -2.73 -2.89
N THR A 318 -27.08 -3.72 -2.95
CA THR A 318 -27.44 -5.15 -3.00
C THR A 318 -27.56 -5.80 -1.61
N ALA A 319 -27.16 -5.08 -0.55
CA ALA A 319 -27.35 -5.53 0.83
C ALA A 319 -28.72 -5.10 1.37
N ALA A 320 -29.34 -5.97 2.15
CA ALA A 320 -30.52 -5.65 2.97
C ALA A 320 -30.24 -6.12 4.40
N LEU A 321 -29.17 -5.57 5.01
CA LEU A 321 -28.69 -6.00 6.32
C LEU A 321 -29.81 -5.87 7.39
N GLN A 322 -29.98 -6.91 8.21
CA GLN A 322 -31.04 -6.96 9.23
C GLN A 322 -30.58 -7.75 10.45
N VAL A 323 -30.87 -7.25 11.65
CA VAL A 323 -30.66 -7.93 12.94
C VAL A 323 -31.96 -7.88 13.73
N GLY A 324 -32.56 -9.03 14.03
CA GLY A 324 -33.87 -9.08 14.66
C GLY A 324 -34.95 -8.47 13.76
N ASP A 325 -35.81 -7.64 14.31
CA ASP A 325 -36.78 -6.83 13.55
C ASP A 325 -36.16 -5.56 12.94
N LYS A 326 -34.91 -5.20 13.29
CA LYS A 326 -34.29 -3.92 12.92
C LYS A 326 -33.49 -3.99 11.63
N CYS A 327 -33.74 -3.03 10.74
CA CYS A 327 -32.96 -2.84 9.52
C CYS A 327 -31.64 -2.10 9.80
N ILE A 328 -30.57 -2.54 9.13
CA ILE A 328 -29.28 -1.87 9.07
C ILE A 328 -29.20 -1.13 7.73
N THR A 329 -29.14 0.20 7.76
CA THR A 329 -29.14 1.00 6.54
C THR A 329 -28.41 2.33 6.71
N MET A 330 -27.74 2.78 5.63
CA MET A 330 -27.14 4.12 5.57
C MET A 330 -28.16 5.26 5.69
N LYS A 331 -29.47 5.01 5.54
CA LYS A 331 -30.51 6.04 5.68
C LYS A 331 -30.48 6.71 7.06
N HIS A 332 -30.21 5.97 8.13
CA HIS A 332 -30.10 6.54 9.48
C HIS A 332 -28.90 7.50 9.61
N LEU A 333 -27.79 7.23 8.90
CA LEU A 333 -26.65 8.16 8.82
C LEU A 333 -26.96 9.38 7.92
N GLN A 334 -27.76 9.20 6.88
CA GLN A 334 -28.21 10.28 6.00
C GLN A 334 -29.17 11.23 6.73
N GLN A 335 -30.08 10.70 7.56
CA GLN A 335 -30.98 11.49 8.41
C GLN A 335 -30.21 12.41 9.38
N LEU A 336 -29.01 12.03 9.84
CA LEU A 336 -28.15 12.91 10.64
C LEU A 336 -27.48 14.04 9.84
N LEU A 337 -27.31 13.88 8.52
CA LEU A 337 -26.76 14.90 7.62
C LEU A 337 -27.82 15.87 7.10
N ASP A 338 -29.07 15.42 7.07
CA ASP A 338 -30.20 16.12 6.44
C ASP A 338 -31.17 16.72 7.50
N ASN A 339 -30.92 16.53 8.81
CA ASN A 339 -31.69 17.13 9.90
C ASN A 339 -31.21 18.55 10.21
N GLU A 340 -32.09 19.55 10.01
CA GLU A 340 -31.82 20.98 10.22
C GLU A 340 -31.54 21.34 11.70
N GLU A 341 -31.95 20.52 12.67
CA GLU A 341 -31.66 20.73 14.10
C GLU A 341 -30.23 20.37 14.50
N LEU A 342 -29.51 19.59 13.68
CA LEU A 342 -28.15 19.12 13.96
C LEU A 342 -27.15 19.89 13.10
N ILE A 343 -26.11 20.46 13.74
CA ILE A 343 -25.01 21.06 13.00
C ILE A 343 -23.87 20.05 12.82
N ARG A 344 -23.04 20.29 11.79
CA ARG A 344 -21.91 19.43 11.47
C ARG A 344 -20.88 19.24 12.60
N LEU A 345 -20.89 20.10 13.61
CA LEU A 345 -20.05 19.92 14.81
C LEU A 345 -20.58 18.81 15.74
N ASP A 346 -21.88 18.50 15.72
CA ASP A 346 -22.51 17.51 16.59
C ASP A 346 -22.24 16.07 16.10
N HIS A 347 -22.12 15.88 14.79
CA HIS A 347 -21.97 14.55 14.16
C HIS A 347 -20.65 14.37 13.40
N GLY A 348 -19.92 15.43 13.03
CA GLY A 348 -18.63 15.38 12.32
C GLY A 348 -18.65 14.88 10.85
N LEU A 349 -19.65 14.07 10.48
CA LEU A 349 -19.89 13.51 9.15
C LEU A 349 -19.90 14.56 8.02
N THR A 350 -19.71 14.06 6.80
CA THR A 350 -19.91 14.77 5.53
C THR A 350 -20.62 13.85 4.52
N GLN A 351 -21.32 14.44 3.55
CA GLN A 351 -21.96 13.70 2.45
C GLN A 351 -20.99 12.79 1.67
N SER A 352 -19.68 13.02 1.69
CA SER A 352 -18.67 12.13 1.10
C SER A 352 -18.36 10.90 1.95
N ASP A 353 -18.65 10.89 3.25
CA ASP A 353 -18.42 9.72 4.12
C ASP A 353 -19.38 8.56 3.79
N LEU A 354 -20.57 8.89 3.29
CA LEU A 354 -21.60 7.94 2.87
C LEU A 354 -21.52 7.57 1.38
N LYS A 355 -20.61 8.16 0.60
CA LYS A 355 -20.44 7.82 -0.82
C LYS A 355 -19.66 6.51 -0.99
N PRO A 356 -20.17 5.52 -1.75
CA PRO A 356 -19.49 4.25 -2.01
C PRO A 356 -18.38 4.35 -3.07
N THR A 357 -18.19 5.54 -3.68
CA THR A 357 -17.22 5.77 -4.77
C THR A 357 -15.78 5.53 -4.35
N ASP A 358 -15.43 5.81 -3.09
CA ASP A 358 -14.16 5.40 -2.49
C ASP A 358 -14.40 4.22 -1.54
N ARG A 359 -13.99 3.03 -2.00
CA ARG A 359 -14.08 1.76 -1.27
C ARG A 359 -12.93 1.55 -0.28
N GLN A 360 -11.86 2.34 -0.35
CA GLN A 360 -10.69 2.27 0.54
C GLN A 360 -10.71 3.35 1.63
N ASN A 361 -11.76 4.19 1.68
CA ASN A 361 -11.89 5.28 2.65
C ASN A 361 -12.11 4.81 4.10
N PHE A 362 -11.01 4.42 4.75
CA PHE A 362 -10.96 4.10 6.17
C PHE A 362 -11.27 5.31 7.07
N ARG A 363 -10.96 6.53 6.63
CA ARG A 363 -11.26 7.75 7.41
C ARG A 363 -12.77 7.95 7.62
N SER A 364 -13.58 7.61 6.62
CA SER A 364 -15.03 7.61 6.77
C SER A 364 -15.54 6.50 7.67
N CYS A 365 -14.85 5.36 7.76
CA CYS A 365 -15.15 4.32 8.75
C CYS A 365 -14.99 4.88 10.18
N LEU A 366 -13.85 5.52 10.48
CA LEU A 366 -13.60 6.16 11.78
C LEU A 366 -14.66 7.20 12.16
N ARG A 367 -15.22 7.92 11.18
CA ARG A 367 -16.25 8.94 11.37
C ARG A 367 -17.64 8.37 11.62
N ILE A 368 -18.10 7.41 10.81
CA ILE A 368 -19.42 6.77 11.03
C ILE A 368 -19.47 5.95 12.32
N THR A 369 -18.30 5.60 12.88
CA THR A 369 -18.16 4.96 14.19
C THR A 369 -17.63 5.89 15.29
N SER A 370 -17.77 7.22 15.15
CA SER A 370 -17.44 8.13 16.24
C SER A 370 -18.46 7.99 17.38
N CYS A 371 -18.03 8.32 18.60
CA CYS A 371 -18.91 8.26 19.77
C CYS A 371 -20.09 9.22 19.62
N ASP A 372 -19.89 10.38 18.99
CA ASP A 372 -20.93 11.39 18.75
C ASP A 372 -22.01 10.86 17.79
N VAL A 373 -21.61 10.23 16.68
CA VAL A 373 -22.55 9.59 15.74
C VAL A 373 -23.30 8.44 16.40
N LEU A 374 -22.61 7.58 17.15
CA LEU A 374 -23.23 6.49 17.89
C LEU A 374 -24.25 7.01 18.92
N ASN A 375 -23.94 8.09 19.64
CA ASN A 375 -24.81 8.74 20.63
C ASN A 375 -26.00 9.48 20.00
N LEU A 376 -25.91 9.89 18.73
CA LEU A 376 -27.02 10.49 17.98
C LEU A 376 -27.96 9.43 17.41
N ILE A 377 -27.41 8.36 16.82
CA ILE A 377 -28.19 7.22 16.30
C ILE A 377 -28.98 6.57 17.44
N ALA A 378 -28.35 6.31 18.60
CA ALA A 378 -29.00 5.68 19.76
C ALA A 378 -30.18 6.46 20.39
N ARG A 379 -30.63 7.58 19.79
CA ARG A 379 -31.85 8.31 20.17
C ARG A 379 -33.11 7.83 19.45
N ASP A 380 -32.97 7.11 18.33
CA ASP A 380 -34.10 6.57 17.55
C ASP A 380 -34.10 5.03 17.57
N ASP A 381 -35.15 4.46 18.16
CA ASP A 381 -35.32 3.01 18.30
C ASP A 381 -35.39 2.24 16.97
N ASN A 382 -35.77 2.90 15.88
CA ASN A 382 -35.78 2.30 14.54
C ASN A 382 -34.35 2.05 14.02
N SER A 383 -33.41 2.91 14.43
CA SER A 383 -32.02 2.88 14.00
C SER A 383 -31.13 1.92 14.79
N ASN A 384 -31.63 1.32 15.89
CA ASN A 384 -30.89 0.44 16.81
C ASN A 384 -30.07 -0.66 16.12
N GLY A 385 -30.59 -1.26 15.03
CA GLY A 385 -29.82 -2.24 14.24
C GLY A 385 -28.56 -1.62 13.62
N THR A 386 -28.67 -0.40 13.08
CA THR A 386 -27.55 0.36 12.51
C THR A 386 -26.57 0.82 13.58
N TYR A 387 -27.03 1.20 14.78
CA TYR A 387 -26.18 1.45 15.94
C TYR A 387 -25.30 0.22 16.25
N MET A 388 -25.92 -0.96 16.40
CA MET A 388 -25.18 -2.22 16.66
C MET A 388 -24.16 -2.55 15.55
N TYR A 389 -24.51 -2.31 14.28
CA TYR A 389 -23.59 -2.53 13.16
C TYR A 389 -22.37 -1.60 13.19
N LEU A 390 -22.57 -0.32 13.51
CA LEU A 390 -21.49 0.65 13.62
C LEU A 390 -20.65 0.40 14.89
N LYS A 391 -21.26 -0.07 15.97
CA LYS A 391 -20.58 -0.51 17.19
C LYS A 391 -19.65 -1.70 16.93
N LEU A 392 -20.10 -2.71 16.18
CA LEU A 392 -19.29 -3.83 15.71
C LEU A 392 -18.06 -3.38 14.90
N ILE A 393 -18.20 -2.36 14.04
CA ILE A 393 -17.04 -1.79 13.32
C ILE A 393 -16.09 -1.06 14.30
N LYS A 394 -16.62 -0.27 15.26
CA LYS A 394 -15.79 0.40 16.29
C LYS A 394 -15.00 -0.59 17.14
N LEU A 395 -15.56 -1.77 17.39
CA LEU A 395 -14.91 -2.88 18.09
C LEU A 395 -13.71 -3.45 17.34
N ILE A 396 -13.81 -3.68 16.04
CA ILE A 396 -12.68 -4.14 15.22
C ILE A 396 -11.59 -3.05 15.15
N ILE A 397 -11.97 -1.77 15.04
CA ILE A 397 -11.04 -0.63 15.12
C ILE A 397 -10.31 -0.60 16.48
N THR A 398 -11.06 -0.78 17.57
CA THR A 398 -10.55 -0.83 18.96
C THR A 398 -9.46 -1.88 19.13
N SER A 399 -9.76 -3.13 18.78
CA SER A 399 -8.90 -4.26 19.12
C SER A 399 -7.61 -4.31 18.33
N TYR A 400 -7.63 -3.89 17.06
CA TYR A 400 -6.50 -4.09 16.15
C TYR A 400 -5.81 -2.78 15.74
N ILE A 401 -6.54 -1.69 15.55
CA ILE A 401 -6.03 -0.48 14.87
C ILE A 401 -5.67 0.63 15.86
N GLU A 402 -6.53 0.91 16.85
CA GLU A 402 -6.32 1.98 17.81
C GLU A 402 -5.09 1.64 18.70
N PRO A 403 -4.05 2.49 18.80
CA PRO A 403 -2.74 2.08 19.34
C PRO A 403 -2.69 2.09 20.87
N THR A 404 -3.61 2.79 21.52
CA THR A 404 -3.66 2.97 22.98
C THR A 404 -4.43 1.88 23.75
N THR A 405 -5.16 1.00 23.04
CA THR A 405 -5.92 -0.10 23.63
C THR A 405 -5.02 -1.04 24.42
N SER A 406 -5.39 -1.32 25.68
CA SER A 406 -4.73 -2.32 26.52
C SER A 406 -4.99 -3.74 26.00
N ILE A 407 -4.16 -4.70 26.42
CA ILE A 407 -4.26 -6.10 25.93
C ILE A 407 -5.61 -6.72 26.30
N GLU A 408 -6.15 -6.37 27.47
CA GLU A 408 -7.45 -6.84 27.97
C GLU A 408 -8.61 -6.28 27.13
N GLU A 409 -8.65 -4.96 26.93
CA GLU A 409 -9.60 -4.27 26.05
C GLU A 409 -9.55 -4.83 24.61
N ARG A 410 -8.35 -5.08 24.06
CA ARG A 410 -8.20 -5.69 22.73
C ARG A 410 -8.82 -7.07 22.65
N LEU A 411 -8.48 -7.94 23.61
CA LEU A 411 -8.98 -9.31 23.67
C LEU A 411 -10.50 -9.33 23.82
N LYS A 412 -11.02 -8.52 24.75
CA LYS A 412 -12.45 -8.34 24.98
C LYS A 412 -13.16 -7.89 23.71
N GLY A 413 -12.75 -6.77 23.11
CA GLY A 413 -13.37 -6.23 21.91
C GLY A 413 -13.28 -7.15 20.67
N ALA A 414 -12.23 -7.98 20.60
CA ALA A 414 -12.06 -8.95 19.54
C ALA A 414 -13.10 -10.07 19.66
N TRP A 415 -13.20 -10.69 20.85
CA TRP A 415 -14.16 -11.75 21.12
C TRP A 415 -15.60 -11.25 21.13
N THR A 416 -15.86 -10.02 21.61
CA THR A 416 -17.14 -9.34 21.42
C THR A 416 -17.57 -9.31 19.95
N ALA A 417 -16.67 -8.94 19.03
CA ALA A 417 -17.02 -8.82 17.61
C ALA A 417 -17.33 -10.19 16.97
N VAL A 418 -16.63 -11.24 17.39
CA VAL A 418 -16.88 -12.63 16.99
C VAL A 418 -18.24 -13.11 17.49
N PHE A 419 -18.48 -12.96 18.78
CA PHE A 419 -19.72 -13.30 19.47
C PHE A 419 -20.92 -12.67 18.76
N LEU A 420 -20.94 -11.33 18.64
CA LEU A 420 -22.03 -10.59 17.97
C LEU A 420 -22.31 -11.08 16.54
N LEU A 421 -21.26 -11.43 15.78
CA LEU A 421 -21.40 -11.95 14.42
C LEU A 421 -21.96 -13.38 14.40
N ARG A 422 -21.54 -14.24 15.33
CA ARG A 422 -22.06 -15.60 15.50
C ARG A 422 -23.53 -15.61 15.92
N LEU A 423 -23.92 -14.79 16.91
CA LEU A 423 -25.33 -14.66 17.32
C LEU A 423 -26.21 -14.16 16.15
N TRP A 424 -25.74 -13.18 15.38
CA TRP A 424 -26.43 -12.69 14.19
C TRP A 424 -26.57 -13.78 13.12
N TRP A 425 -25.53 -14.58 12.89
CA TRP A 425 -25.55 -15.71 11.98
C TRP A 425 -26.56 -16.80 12.42
N VAL A 426 -26.52 -17.22 13.69
CA VAL A 426 -27.44 -18.23 14.23
C VAL A 426 -28.89 -17.72 14.23
N TRP A 427 -29.13 -16.45 14.55
CA TRP A 427 -30.47 -15.86 14.44
C TRP A 427 -31.00 -15.91 12.99
N LEU A 428 -30.17 -15.59 11.99
CA LEU A 428 -30.54 -15.73 10.57
C LEU A 428 -30.85 -17.18 10.19
N LEU A 429 -30.12 -18.17 10.74
CA LEU A 429 -30.40 -19.59 10.52
C LEU A 429 -31.71 -20.03 11.17
N LEU A 430 -32.01 -19.58 12.39
CA LEU A 430 -33.25 -19.92 13.11
C LEU A 430 -34.49 -19.31 12.44
N VAL A 431 -34.45 -18.04 12.02
CA VAL A 431 -35.53 -17.39 11.26
C VAL A 431 -35.71 -18.04 9.88
N ARG A 432 -34.61 -18.45 9.24
CA ARG A 432 -34.67 -19.25 8.02
C ARG A 432 -35.36 -20.59 8.26
N LEU A 433 -35.03 -21.31 9.33
CA LEU A 433 -35.66 -22.59 9.67
C LEU A 433 -37.17 -22.46 9.94
N SER A 434 -37.63 -21.41 10.62
CA SER A 434 -39.07 -21.19 10.80
C SER A 434 -39.79 -20.87 9.48
N SER A 435 -39.17 -20.08 8.58
CA SER A 435 -39.71 -19.80 7.23
C SER A 435 -39.70 -21.01 6.28
N LEU A 436 -38.85 -22.02 6.54
CA LEU A 436 -38.75 -23.25 5.75
C LEU A 436 -39.89 -24.24 6.01
N SER A 437 -40.67 -24.06 7.07
CA SER A 437 -41.87 -24.88 7.36
C SER A 437 -43.03 -24.64 6.39
N SER A 438 -42.99 -23.55 5.59
CA SER A 438 -44.13 -23.03 4.84
C SER A 438 -43.86 -22.69 3.37
N SER A 439 -42.67 -22.96 2.81
CA SER A 439 -42.34 -22.61 1.42
C SER A 439 -41.34 -23.56 0.70
N SER A 440 -41.42 -23.60 -0.63
CA SER A 440 -40.84 -24.68 -1.45
C SER A 440 -39.41 -24.44 -1.95
N THR A 441 -38.47 -25.22 -1.38
CA THR A 441 -37.29 -25.87 -1.99
C THR A 441 -36.27 -25.09 -2.87
N LYS A 442 -36.64 -24.16 -3.75
CA LYS A 442 -35.74 -23.68 -4.84
C LYS A 442 -34.88 -22.45 -4.53
N SER A 443 -35.22 -21.60 -3.54
CA SER A 443 -34.43 -20.40 -3.20
C SER A 443 -33.40 -20.64 -2.06
N ARG A 444 -32.56 -21.70 -2.19
CA ARG A 444 -31.79 -22.24 -1.05
C ARG A 444 -30.35 -21.76 -0.86
N LYS A 445 -29.66 -21.21 -1.87
CA LYS A 445 -28.27 -20.72 -1.71
C LYS A 445 -28.21 -19.22 -1.32
N ASN A 446 -28.61 -18.32 -2.22
CA ASN A 446 -28.21 -16.90 -2.23
C ASN A 446 -28.91 -15.98 -1.19
N CYS A 447 -29.63 -16.52 -0.21
CA CYS A 447 -30.48 -15.71 0.68
C CYS A 447 -29.70 -15.07 1.83
N GLY A 448 -28.94 -15.87 2.61
CA GLY A 448 -28.30 -15.40 3.85
C GLY A 448 -27.29 -14.27 3.65
N GLU A 449 -26.57 -14.28 2.53
CA GLU A 449 -25.58 -13.26 2.19
C GLU A 449 -26.19 -11.86 2.06
N LYS A 450 -27.43 -11.76 1.58
CA LYS A 450 -28.12 -10.48 1.39
C LYS A 450 -28.34 -9.75 2.73
N TYR A 451 -28.66 -10.49 3.79
CA TYR A 451 -29.03 -9.96 5.11
C TYR A 451 -27.85 -9.90 6.10
N PHE A 452 -26.69 -10.45 5.74
CA PHE A 452 -25.50 -10.56 6.59
C PHE A 452 -24.27 -9.82 6.04
N VAL A 453 -23.21 -9.75 6.84
CA VAL A 453 -21.88 -9.35 6.36
C VAL A 453 -21.35 -10.35 5.33
N THR A 454 -20.39 -9.93 4.50
CA THR A 454 -19.69 -10.86 3.59
C THR A 454 -19.00 -11.95 4.40
N ARG A 455 -19.08 -13.20 3.93
CA ARG A 455 -18.53 -14.37 4.65
C ARG A 455 -17.05 -14.25 5.01
N THR A 456 -16.24 -13.64 4.14
CA THR A 456 -14.84 -13.33 4.44
C THR A 456 -14.74 -12.41 5.66
N ALA A 457 -15.49 -11.31 5.72
CA ALA A 457 -15.43 -10.39 6.86
C ALA A 457 -15.82 -11.06 8.19
N PHE A 458 -16.82 -11.95 8.17
CA PHE A 458 -17.19 -12.74 9.35
C PHE A 458 -16.00 -13.57 9.87
N PHE A 459 -15.57 -14.56 9.08
CA PHE A 459 -14.52 -15.47 9.54
C PHE A 459 -13.14 -14.82 9.69
N SER A 460 -12.85 -13.69 9.01
CA SER A 460 -11.60 -12.95 9.22
C SER A 460 -11.57 -12.15 10.53
N THR A 461 -12.73 -11.73 11.04
CA THR A 461 -12.86 -11.16 12.39
C THR A 461 -12.50 -12.21 13.44
N GLU A 462 -13.00 -13.43 13.25
CA GLU A 462 -12.79 -14.59 14.12
C GLU A 462 -11.36 -15.13 14.07
N LEU A 463 -10.80 -15.31 12.88
CA LEU A 463 -9.41 -15.71 12.69
C LEU A 463 -8.41 -14.75 13.37
N ASN A 464 -8.65 -13.44 13.27
CA ASN A 464 -7.86 -12.42 13.95
C ASN A 464 -8.00 -12.49 15.48
N ALA A 465 -9.20 -12.80 16.00
CA ALA A 465 -9.44 -12.94 17.44
C ALA A 465 -8.71 -14.17 18.02
N HIS A 466 -8.78 -15.31 17.33
CA HIS A 466 -8.01 -16.49 17.70
C HIS A 466 -6.49 -16.23 17.68
N TYR A 467 -5.95 -15.56 16.65
CA TYR A 467 -4.51 -15.31 16.60
C TYR A 467 -4.02 -14.28 17.62
N LEU A 468 -4.86 -13.30 18.01
CA LEU A 468 -4.60 -12.44 19.16
C LEU A 468 -4.52 -13.28 20.45
N THR A 469 -5.46 -14.19 20.68
CA THR A 469 -5.43 -15.15 21.81
C THR A 469 -4.16 -16.02 21.77
N TYR A 470 -3.80 -16.57 20.61
CA TYR A 470 -2.60 -17.40 20.42
C TYR A 470 -1.32 -16.65 20.83
N LEU A 471 -1.15 -15.42 20.33
CA LEU A 471 -0.02 -14.56 20.66
C LEU A 471 0.07 -14.24 22.16
N ILE A 472 -1.08 -13.97 22.81
CA ILE A 472 -1.13 -13.72 24.26
C ILE A 472 -0.69 -14.97 25.04
N ILE A 473 -1.16 -16.15 24.65
CA ILE A 473 -0.83 -17.42 25.33
C ILE A 473 0.65 -17.79 25.16
N LEU A 474 1.22 -17.65 23.95
CA LEU A 474 2.66 -17.87 23.73
C LEU A 474 3.54 -16.99 24.61
N VAL A 475 3.10 -15.76 24.85
CA VAL A 475 3.80 -14.80 25.72
C VAL A 475 3.65 -15.17 27.20
N GLN A 476 2.45 -15.57 27.65
CA GLN A 476 2.25 -16.10 29.01
C GLN A 476 3.10 -17.36 29.25
N GLN A 477 3.21 -18.23 28.24
CA GLN A 477 4.03 -19.45 28.24
C GLN A 477 5.52 -19.19 27.93
N LYS A 478 5.93 -17.92 27.78
CA LYS A 478 7.33 -17.47 27.57
C LYS A 478 8.01 -18.02 26.30
N GLN A 479 7.27 -18.60 25.36
CA GLN A 479 7.76 -18.96 24.03
C GLN A 479 8.03 -17.71 23.17
N LEU A 480 7.40 -16.59 23.54
CA LEU A 480 7.61 -15.27 22.98
C LEU A 480 7.88 -14.25 24.12
N PRO A 481 8.79 -13.27 23.95
CA PRO A 481 9.02 -12.25 24.97
C PRO A 481 7.78 -11.39 25.21
N VAL A 482 7.58 -10.94 26.45
CA VAL A 482 6.39 -10.16 26.90
C VAL A 482 6.22 -8.85 26.13
N GLU A 483 7.31 -8.37 25.56
CA GLU A 483 7.39 -7.18 24.75
C GLU A 483 6.76 -7.37 23.36
N LEU A 484 6.42 -8.59 22.92
CA LEU A 484 5.49 -8.72 21.78
C LEU A 484 4.10 -8.17 22.10
N LEU A 485 3.64 -8.20 23.35
CA LEU A 485 2.36 -7.56 23.72
C LEU A 485 2.53 -6.09 24.17
N LYS A 486 3.67 -5.73 24.77
CA LYS A 486 3.92 -4.36 25.26
C LYS A 486 4.53 -3.43 24.19
N LYS A 487 5.11 -3.98 23.13
CA LYS A 487 5.91 -3.27 22.11
C LYS A 487 5.46 -3.57 20.68
N HIS A 488 4.41 -4.38 20.52
CA HIS A 488 3.48 -4.30 19.39
C HIS A 488 2.13 -3.83 19.96
N LYS A 489 1.62 -2.62 19.65
CA LYS A 489 1.97 -1.77 18.50
C LYS A 489 1.90 -2.55 17.17
N LEU A 490 0.99 -3.52 17.10
CA LEU A 490 0.95 -4.57 16.05
C LEU A 490 0.56 -4.06 14.66
N PHE A 491 0.03 -2.82 14.58
CA PHE A 491 -0.20 -2.07 13.34
C PHE A 491 0.46 -0.69 13.37
N ASP A 492 1.49 -0.50 14.20
CA ASP A 492 1.90 0.86 14.57
C ASP A 492 2.90 1.51 13.61
N MET A 493 2.34 2.15 12.58
CA MET A 493 3.04 3.09 11.72
C MET A 493 3.65 4.29 12.45
N ASN A 494 3.44 4.52 13.77
CA ASN A 494 3.96 5.69 14.49
C ASN A 494 5.46 5.93 14.37
N ALA A 495 6.35 4.97 14.10
CA ALA A 495 7.75 5.35 13.82
C ALA A 495 7.86 6.32 12.62
N LEU A 496 7.06 6.09 11.57
CA LEU A 496 6.95 6.94 10.39
C LEU A 496 5.87 8.02 10.54
N SER A 497 4.75 7.71 11.21
CA SER A 497 3.60 8.60 11.43
C SER A 497 3.82 9.60 12.56
N GLU A 498 4.74 9.37 13.50
CA GLU A 498 5.21 10.31 14.54
C GLU A 498 6.41 11.13 14.04
N TYR A 499 7.26 10.58 13.15
CA TYR A 499 8.17 11.41 12.36
C TYR A 499 7.38 12.37 11.47
N LEU A 500 6.42 11.86 10.70
CA LEU A 500 5.47 12.68 9.94
C LEU A 500 4.62 13.57 10.86
N HIS A 501 4.09 13.11 11.99
CA HIS A 501 3.31 13.99 12.89
C HIS A 501 4.17 15.02 13.59
N ASN A 502 5.45 14.81 13.89
CA ASN A 502 6.27 15.90 14.43
C ASN A 502 6.66 16.89 13.32
N HIS A 503 6.90 16.41 12.10
CA HIS A 503 7.13 17.26 10.92
C HIS A 503 5.84 17.98 10.43
N LEU A 504 4.66 17.41 10.68
CA LEU A 504 3.34 17.93 10.27
C LEU A 504 2.59 18.65 11.40
N ARG A 505 2.76 18.34 12.69
CA ARG A 505 2.24 19.13 13.84
C ARG A 505 3.00 20.45 14.01
N LEU A 506 4.22 20.54 13.49
CA LEU A 506 4.86 21.83 13.19
C LEU A 506 4.08 22.66 12.15
N LYS A 507 3.14 22.05 11.40
CA LYS A 507 2.14 22.70 10.53
C LYS A 507 0.67 22.52 10.99
N SER A 508 0.38 21.62 11.95
CA SER A 508 -0.97 21.31 12.45
C SER A 508 -1.07 21.39 13.97
N LYS A 509 -0.80 22.59 14.51
CA LYS A 509 -1.39 23.06 15.78
C LYS A 509 -2.87 23.45 15.61
N LEU A 510 -3.63 22.62 14.91
CA LEU A 510 -5.03 22.83 14.58
C LEU A 510 -5.77 21.50 14.72
N HIS A 511 -6.29 21.28 15.94
CA HIS A 511 -7.19 20.20 16.34
C HIS A 511 -6.52 18.78 16.32
N ASP A 512 -6.28 18.10 17.44
CA ASP A 512 -7.07 17.91 18.68
C ASP A 512 -8.51 17.44 18.39
N ASN A 513 -9.08 16.43 19.03
CA ASN A 513 -8.55 15.35 19.87
C ASN A 513 -9.60 14.22 19.80
N VAL A 514 -9.23 12.98 19.47
CA VAL A 514 -8.82 11.90 20.40
C VAL A 514 -10.02 11.14 21.00
N GLN A 515 -9.96 9.80 20.91
CA GLN A 515 -10.54 8.78 21.80
C GLN A 515 -11.77 7.89 21.42
N LEU A 516 -11.48 6.59 21.24
CA LEU A 516 -11.91 5.41 22.04
C LEU A 516 -13.37 4.88 21.98
N PHE A 517 -13.46 3.61 21.54
CA PHE A 517 -14.04 2.42 22.23
C PHE A 517 -15.59 2.38 22.52
N GLU A 518 -16.28 1.29 22.89
CA GLU A 518 -16.03 -0.17 22.98
C GLU A 518 -17.35 -0.99 23.19
N ASN A 519 -17.29 -2.33 23.05
CA ASN A 519 -18.19 -3.40 23.61
C ASN A 519 -19.69 -3.37 23.14
N GLY A 520 -20.57 -4.40 23.22
CA GLY A 520 -20.64 -5.80 23.71
C GLY A 520 -21.98 -6.44 23.20
N ASN A 521 -22.33 -7.74 23.24
CA ASN A 521 -21.64 -9.04 23.38
C ASN A 521 -22.62 -10.22 22.99
N ASP A 522 -22.24 -11.51 23.13
CA ASP A 522 -23.16 -12.70 23.13
C ASP A 522 -23.01 -13.66 21.90
N ASP A 523 -23.11 -15.01 22.03
CA ASP A 523 -22.47 -16.03 21.13
C ASP A 523 -23.38 -17.22 20.66
N SER A 524 -23.03 -17.98 19.60
CA SER A 524 -23.46 -19.40 19.31
C SER A 524 -22.96 -20.03 17.98
N ASP A 525 -22.80 -21.37 17.94
CA ASP A 525 -22.26 -22.15 16.80
C ASP A 525 -23.30 -23.01 16.03
N SER A 526 -23.03 -23.28 14.75
CA SER A 526 -23.56 -24.44 14.00
C SER A 526 -22.69 -24.77 12.78
N GLU A 527 -22.32 -26.04 12.59
CA GLU A 527 -21.43 -26.49 11.50
C GLU A 527 -22.00 -26.26 10.08
N PHE A 528 -21.10 -26.18 9.09
CA PHE A 528 -21.43 -25.84 7.71
C PHE A 528 -20.57 -26.62 6.69
N ASP A 529 -21.20 -27.52 5.93
CA ASP A 529 -20.62 -28.10 4.71
C ASP A 529 -20.34 -27.01 3.67
N LEU A 530 -19.23 -27.14 2.93
CA LEU A 530 -18.82 -26.16 1.90
C LEU A 530 -18.13 -26.78 0.69
N ASP A 531 -18.86 -26.81 -0.42
CA ASP A 531 -18.31 -26.84 -1.77
C ASP A 531 -17.98 -25.43 -2.28
N SER A 532 -17.32 -25.38 -3.44
CA SER A 532 -16.80 -24.18 -4.11
C SER A 532 -17.86 -23.21 -4.63
N ASP A 533 -17.58 -21.92 -4.45
CA ASP A 533 -18.06 -20.85 -5.31
C ASP A 533 -16.82 -20.22 -5.99
N ASP A 534 -16.71 -20.36 -7.32
CA ASP A 534 -15.69 -19.72 -8.17
C ASP A 534 -16.40 -18.61 -8.99
N ASP A 535 -16.24 -17.35 -8.56
CA ASP A 535 -16.82 -16.18 -9.23
C ASP A 535 -15.87 -15.62 -10.31
N ASP A 536 -15.84 -16.24 -11.49
CA ASP A 536 -15.34 -15.61 -12.72
C ASP A 536 -16.51 -14.82 -13.38
N ASP A 537 -16.63 -13.52 -13.07
CA ASP A 537 -17.62 -12.62 -13.70
C ASP A 537 -17.15 -12.22 -15.11
N ASP A 538 -17.88 -12.70 -16.13
CA ASP A 538 -17.44 -12.69 -17.53
C ASP A 538 -17.78 -11.38 -18.28
N ILE A 539 -16.83 -10.87 -19.08
CA ILE A 539 -17.05 -9.70 -19.94
C ILE A 539 -17.56 -10.20 -21.31
N SER A 540 -18.86 -10.46 -21.37
CA SER A 540 -19.54 -10.86 -22.61
C SER A 540 -19.87 -9.66 -23.52
N SER A 541 -19.67 -9.85 -24.82
CA SER A 541 -19.89 -8.83 -25.86
C SER A 541 -21.34 -8.78 -26.33
N VAL A 542 -21.87 -7.57 -26.52
CA VAL A 542 -23.15 -7.36 -27.20
C VAL A 542 -22.90 -6.93 -28.65
N HIS A 543 -23.04 -7.89 -29.57
CA HIS A 543 -23.42 -7.61 -30.94
C HIS A 543 -24.77 -8.28 -31.20
N ASN A 544 -25.78 -7.50 -31.57
CA ASN A 544 -26.84 -7.97 -32.44
C ASN A 544 -27.51 -6.77 -33.12
N GLU A 545 -27.70 -6.88 -34.43
CA GLU A 545 -28.36 -5.86 -35.23
C GLU A 545 -29.87 -6.09 -35.20
N SER A 546 -30.66 -5.03 -35.08
CA SER A 546 -32.04 -5.02 -35.60
C SER A 546 -32.43 -3.59 -35.96
N SER A 547 -33.07 -3.44 -37.11
CA SER A 547 -33.36 -2.14 -37.72
C SER A 547 -34.76 -1.64 -37.37
N SER A 548 -34.85 -0.40 -36.90
CA SER A 548 -36.00 0.47 -37.14
C SER A 548 -35.52 1.89 -37.41
N SER A 549 -36.13 2.54 -38.39
CA SER A 549 -35.81 3.89 -38.84
C SER A 549 -36.75 4.90 -38.22
N GLU A 550 -36.20 6.01 -37.73
CA GLU A 550 -36.84 7.32 -37.79
C GLU A 550 -35.71 8.37 -37.77
N ALA A 551 -35.91 9.49 -38.44
CA ALA A 551 -34.86 10.47 -38.73
C ALA A 551 -35.37 11.88 -38.51
N GLU A 552 -34.60 12.67 -37.76
CA GLU A 552 -34.61 14.14 -37.77
C GLU A 552 -33.16 14.61 -37.79
N ASP A 553 -32.90 15.72 -38.47
CA ASP A 553 -31.55 16.20 -38.82
C ASP A 553 -30.92 17.03 -37.69
N ASP A 554 -29.58 16.98 -37.59
CA ASP A 554 -28.76 18.05 -37.03
C ASP A 554 -27.35 17.98 -37.68
N ASP A 555 -27.00 18.99 -38.48
CA ASP A 555 -25.69 19.12 -39.14
C ASP A 555 -24.65 19.70 -38.16
N ASP A 556 -23.49 19.04 -37.99
CA ASP A 556 -22.26 19.74 -37.57
C ASP A 556 -20.95 19.06 -38.03
N ASP A 557 -20.10 19.86 -38.67
CA ASP A 557 -18.77 19.61 -39.27
C ASP A 557 -18.09 18.21 -39.15
N ASN A 558 -18.27 17.39 -40.19
CA ASN A 558 -17.46 16.19 -40.45
C ASN A 558 -16.05 16.51 -40.98
N MET A 559 -15.16 16.99 -40.09
CA MET A 559 -13.73 17.08 -40.35
C MET A 559 -13.06 15.70 -40.28
N GLY A 560 -12.89 15.06 -41.44
CA GLY A 560 -12.37 13.70 -41.58
C GLY A 560 -10.96 13.51 -41.00
N ASP A 561 -10.87 12.65 -39.98
CA ASP A 561 -9.62 12.26 -39.33
C ASP A 561 -8.86 11.25 -40.22
N GLU A 562 -8.18 11.75 -41.27
CA GLU A 562 -7.28 10.94 -42.12
C GLU A 562 -6.11 10.39 -41.28
N GLN A 563 -6.31 9.21 -40.69
CA GLN A 563 -5.29 8.51 -39.93
C GLN A 563 -4.13 8.12 -40.84
N MET A 564 -3.12 8.99 -40.92
CA MET A 564 -1.92 8.82 -41.74
C MET A 564 -1.10 7.61 -41.27
N LYS A 565 -1.43 6.42 -41.81
CA LYS A 565 -0.75 5.14 -41.53
C LYS A 565 0.66 5.13 -42.12
N THR A 566 1.59 5.82 -41.46
CA THR A 566 3.00 5.85 -41.85
C THR A 566 3.67 4.49 -41.59
N PHE A 567 3.63 3.61 -42.59
CA PHE A 567 4.47 2.42 -42.63
C PHE A 567 5.94 2.84 -42.68
N LYS A 568 6.61 2.86 -41.52
CA LYS A 568 8.06 3.13 -41.44
C LYS A 568 8.85 1.95 -42.05
N THR A 569 9.13 2.06 -43.34
CA THR A 569 10.03 1.16 -44.08
C THR A 569 11.51 1.45 -43.83
N SER A 570 11.86 2.64 -43.30
CA SER A 570 13.22 2.98 -42.89
C SER A 570 13.44 2.84 -41.38
N PHE A 571 14.64 2.36 -41.01
CA PHE A 571 15.07 2.21 -39.62
C PHE A 571 15.59 3.52 -39.00
N ASP A 572 15.36 4.67 -39.64
CA ASP A 572 15.94 5.95 -39.24
C ASP A 572 15.51 6.37 -37.82
N GLY A 573 16.51 6.63 -36.98
CA GLY A 573 16.36 6.93 -35.55
C GLY A 573 16.45 5.72 -34.62
N LEU A 574 16.64 4.49 -35.14
CA LEU A 574 16.88 3.31 -34.32
C LEU A 574 18.38 3.12 -34.05
N ASN A 575 18.74 2.87 -32.79
CA ASN A 575 20.12 2.76 -32.32
C ASN A 575 20.67 1.35 -32.58
N ILE A 576 20.85 1.04 -33.87
CA ILE A 576 21.44 -0.19 -34.38
C ILE A 576 22.94 0.03 -34.56
N LYS A 577 23.76 -0.95 -34.16
CA LYS A 577 25.22 -0.89 -34.25
C LYS A 577 25.79 -1.98 -35.15
N ASP A 578 26.91 -1.69 -35.79
CA ASP A 578 27.64 -2.67 -36.62
C ASP A 578 28.49 -3.61 -35.76
N ASN A 579 29.08 -3.08 -34.68
CA ASN A 579 29.81 -3.82 -33.66
C ASN A 579 29.44 -3.30 -32.27
N VAL A 580 29.54 -4.16 -31.26
CA VAL A 580 29.30 -3.84 -29.85
C VAL A 580 30.54 -4.23 -29.03
N PRO A 581 30.98 -3.41 -28.05
CA PRO A 581 32.02 -3.79 -27.10
C PRO A 581 31.67 -5.10 -26.36
N THR A 582 32.65 -5.97 -26.13
CA THR A 582 32.44 -7.31 -25.55
C THR A 582 31.89 -7.31 -24.12
N ASP A 583 32.05 -6.19 -23.39
CA ASP A 583 31.40 -5.95 -22.09
C ASP A 583 29.89 -5.69 -22.20
N GLN A 584 29.40 -5.22 -23.36
CA GLN A 584 28.00 -4.81 -23.56
C GLN A 584 27.17 -5.79 -24.40
N ASP A 585 27.79 -6.75 -25.08
CA ASP A 585 27.16 -7.66 -26.05
C ASP A 585 25.83 -8.26 -25.56
N LYS A 586 25.79 -8.73 -24.31
CA LYS A 586 24.61 -9.27 -23.60
C LYS A 586 23.38 -8.35 -23.59
N SER A 587 23.54 -7.04 -23.79
CA SER A 587 22.44 -6.07 -23.85
C SER A 587 21.89 -5.79 -25.26
N TYR A 588 22.37 -6.53 -26.27
CA TYR A 588 21.91 -6.41 -27.65
C TYR A 588 21.39 -7.75 -28.17
N PHE A 589 20.54 -7.69 -29.18
CA PHE A 589 20.20 -8.82 -30.04
C PHE A 589 21.04 -8.74 -31.31
N LYS A 590 21.65 -9.86 -31.68
CA LYS A 590 22.28 -10.02 -33.00
C LYS A 590 21.20 -10.32 -34.03
N ILE A 591 21.04 -9.42 -35.01
CA ILE A 591 20.04 -9.51 -36.08
C ILE A 591 20.74 -9.47 -37.45
N LYS A 592 20.08 -9.97 -38.49
CA LYS A 592 20.51 -9.77 -39.88
C LYS A 592 19.73 -8.63 -40.51
N ILE A 593 20.42 -7.72 -41.19
CA ILE A 593 19.85 -6.70 -42.08
C ILE A 593 20.71 -6.68 -43.34
N ASN A 594 20.10 -6.95 -44.50
CA ASN A 594 20.77 -7.06 -45.80
C ASN A 594 22.00 -7.99 -45.72
N ASP A 595 21.77 -9.19 -45.19
CA ASP A 595 22.74 -10.25 -44.82
C ASP A 595 23.90 -9.91 -43.87
N MET A 596 24.15 -8.63 -43.63
CA MET A 596 25.07 -8.19 -42.58
C MET A 596 24.50 -8.50 -41.18
N ASN A 597 25.36 -9.00 -40.30
CA ASN A 597 25.07 -9.00 -38.86
C ASN A 597 25.07 -7.55 -38.35
N LYS A 598 24.05 -7.18 -37.59
CA LYS A 598 23.89 -5.91 -36.87
C LYS A 598 23.42 -6.19 -35.44
N PHE A 599 23.56 -5.21 -34.56
CA PHE A 599 23.23 -5.34 -33.14
C PHE A 599 22.17 -4.31 -32.73
N LEU A 600 21.02 -4.79 -32.25
CA LEU A 600 19.90 -3.97 -31.78
C LEU A 600 19.81 -4.03 -30.25
N HIS A 601 19.87 -2.89 -29.56
CA HIS A 601 19.81 -2.89 -28.09
C HIS A 601 18.47 -3.44 -27.58
N LYS A 602 18.49 -4.31 -26.57
CA LYS A 602 17.31 -5.04 -26.08
C LYS A 602 16.17 -4.12 -25.60
N SER A 603 16.49 -2.97 -25.01
CA SER A 603 15.46 -1.98 -24.64
C SER A 603 14.82 -1.27 -25.85
N THR A 604 15.53 -1.18 -26.99
CA THR A 604 14.97 -0.68 -28.26
C THR A 604 14.04 -1.72 -28.88
N ALA A 605 14.39 -3.01 -28.81
CA ALA A 605 13.49 -4.09 -29.22
C ALA A 605 12.19 -4.11 -28.39
N CYS A 606 12.25 -3.94 -27.05
CA CYS A 606 11.03 -3.76 -26.24
C CYS A 606 10.17 -2.59 -26.73
N TYR A 607 10.79 -1.45 -27.04
CA TYR A 607 10.06 -0.24 -27.47
C TYR A 607 9.40 -0.40 -28.85
N LEU A 608 9.98 -1.23 -29.73
CA LEU A 608 9.36 -1.61 -31.00
C LEU A 608 8.20 -2.59 -30.80
N LEU A 609 8.39 -3.63 -29.99
CA LEU A 609 7.42 -4.70 -29.79
C LEU A 609 6.23 -4.34 -28.86
N THR A 610 6.29 -3.22 -28.14
CA THR A 610 5.19 -2.73 -27.28
C THR A 610 4.33 -1.64 -27.92
N ARG A 611 4.43 -1.44 -29.25
CA ARG A 611 3.74 -0.37 -29.99
C ARG A 611 2.58 -0.86 -30.86
N ASP A 612 1.48 -1.24 -30.21
CA ASP A 612 0.16 -1.30 -30.86
C ASP A 612 -0.55 0.08 -30.91
N ASN A 613 0.01 1.10 -30.25
CA ASN A 613 -0.54 2.46 -30.30
C ASN A 613 0.55 3.51 -30.52
N ASN A 614 0.27 4.47 -31.40
CA ASN A 614 1.25 5.46 -31.87
C ASN A 614 1.44 6.66 -30.92
N SER A 615 0.93 6.59 -29.69
CA SER A 615 1.01 7.71 -28.74
C SER A 615 2.47 8.02 -28.34
N LEU A 616 2.82 9.30 -28.47
CA LEU A 616 3.94 9.88 -27.72
C LEU A 616 3.44 10.18 -26.31
N SER A 617 4.17 9.74 -25.29
CA SER A 617 3.93 10.19 -23.91
C SER A 617 3.91 11.72 -23.87
N THR A 618 2.99 12.35 -23.14
CA THR A 618 2.78 13.81 -23.13
C THR A 618 4.07 14.63 -23.01
N ASP A 619 4.98 14.26 -22.11
CA ASP A 619 6.29 14.94 -21.94
C ASP A 619 7.28 14.76 -23.12
N ARG A 620 7.07 13.76 -23.99
CA ARG A 620 7.74 13.66 -25.31
C ARG A 620 6.98 14.46 -26.37
N LEU A 621 5.65 14.40 -26.38
CA LEU A 621 4.80 15.16 -27.32
C LEU A 621 5.07 16.67 -27.18
N THR A 622 5.05 17.19 -25.95
CA THR A 622 5.40 18.59 -25.62
C THR A 622 6.80 18.95 -26.09
N ARG A 623 7.79 18.06 -25.92
CA ARG A 623 9.16 18.31 -26.40
C ARG A 623 9.26 18.33 -27.92
N VAL A 624 8.58 17.41 -28.62
CA VAL A 624 8.49 17.41 -30.10
C VAL A 624 7.85 18.71 -30.59
N ILE A 625 6.72 19.12 -30.01
CA ILE A 625 6.02 20.38 -30.32
C ILE A 625 6.89 21.61 -30.03
N GLN A 626 7.73 21.59 -28.99
CA GLN A 626 8.68 22.66 -28.69
C GLN A 626 9.86 22.70 -29.68
N THR A 627 10.27 21.57 -30.27
CA THR A 627 11.26 21.54 -31.36
C THR A 627 10.67 21.86 -32.73
N SER A 628 9.39 21.58 -32.99
CA SER A 628 8.72 21.91 -34.26
C SER A 628 8.13 23.32 -34.30
N LYS A 629 8.35 24.12 -33.25
CA LYS A 629 8.04 25.55 -33.17
C LYS A 629 9.32 26.40 -33.11
N LYS A 630 10.39 25.88 -33.72
CA LYS A 630 11.70 26.52 -33.96
C LYS A 630 12.14 26.23 -35.39
#